data_AF-A0A1X1REJ6-F1
#
_entry.id   AF-A0A1X1REJ6-F1
#
_cell.length_a   1.000
_cell.length_b   1.000
_cell.length_c   1.000
_cell.angle_alpha   90.00
_cell.angle_beta   90.00
_cell.angle_gamma   90.00
#
_symmetry.space_group_name_H-M   'P 1'
#
loop_
_entity.id
_entity.type
_entity.pdbx_description
1 polymer ?
#
loop_
_entity_poly.entity_id
_entity_poly.type
_entity_poly.pdbx_seq_one_letter_code
_entity_poly.pdbx_strand_id
1 'polypeptide(L)'
;MAFHGFVAVQGRGVVALPAEVRRRLHLDESGAQVEITEREDGVLELRPALPIPADQRWFWEDRWQQREKEVDEHVAAGRVTVHDDGDVFLDHLDQLDAQAQADDAAPQP
;
A
#
# COMPACT_ATOMS: atom_id res chain seq x y z
N MET A 1 -6.76 19.52 -8.88
CA MET A 1 -6.38 20.21 -10.13
C MET A 1 -4.89 19.95 -10.42
N ALA A 2 -4.49 19.96 -11.69
CA ALA A 2 -3.09 19.86 -12.09
C ALA A 2 -2.45 21.26 -12.10
N PHE A 3 -1.21 21.38 -11.60
CA PHE A 3 -0.46 22.63 -11.66
C PHE A 3 0.02 22.88 -13.09
N HIS A 4 -0.16 24.09 -13.58
CA HIS A 4 0.44 24.58 -14.82
C HIS A 4 0.95 26.00 -14.60
N GLY A 5 2.22 26.24 -14.91
CA GLY A 5 2.87 27.52 -14.72
C GLY A 5 4.37 27.43 -14.95
N PHE A 6 5.02 28.58 -14.93
CA PHE A 6 6.48 28.67 -15.08
C PHE A 6 7.17 28.60 -13.72
N VAL A 7 8.29 27.90 -13.66
CA VAL A 7 9.22 27.89 -12.54
C VAL A 7 10.60 28.29 -13.05
N ALA A 8 11.35 29.02 -12.24
CA ALA A 8 12.71 29.39 -12.59
C ALA A 8 13.67 28.24 -12.30
N VAL A 9 14.62 28.01 -13.22
CA VAL A 9 15.80 27.18 -12.96
C VAL A 9 16.81 28.06 -12.24
N GLN A 10 17.13 27.72 -11.01
CA GLN A 10 18.12 28.42 -10.20
C GLN A 10 19.54 27.93 -10.54
N GLY A 11 20.54 28.53 -9.91
CA GLY A 11 21.93 28.11 -10.07
C GLY A 11 22.11 26.61 -9.82
N ARG A 12 23.02 25.98 -10.57
CA ARG A 12 23.26 24.52 -10.55
C ARG A 12 22.06 23.65 -10.98
N GLY A 13 21.09 24.22 -11.70
CA GLY A 13 19.97 23.45 -12.26
C GLY A 13 18.85 23.14 -11.26
N VAL A 14 18.81 23.83 -10.11
CA VAL A 14 17.80 23.58 -9.08
C VAL A 14 16.44 24.12 -9.53
N VAL A 15 15.43 23.26 -9.55
CA VAL A 15 14.03 23.63 -9.81
C VAL A 15 13.23 23.41 -8.54
N ALA A 16 12.71 24.49 -7.96
CA ALA A 16 11.83 24.40 -6.81
C ALA A 16 10.40 24.09 -7.27
N LEU A 17 9.91 22.87 -6.95
CA LEU A 17 8.51 22.51 -7.19
C LEU A 17 7.59 23.41 -6.35
N PRO A 18 6.46 23.91 -6.88
CA PRO A 18 5.51 24.69 -6.11
C PRO A 18 4.99 23.95 -4.87
N ALA A 19 4.72 24.67 -3.79
CA ALA A 19 4.29 24.08 -2.52
C ALA A 19 3.00 23.25 -2.64
N GLU A 20 2.07 23.64 -3.51
CA GLU A 20 0.86 22.85 -3.77
C GLU A 20 1.14 21.51 -4.47
N VAL A 21 2.14 21.46 -5.35
CA VAL A 21 2.55 20.23 -6.03
C VAL A 21 3.22 19.29 -5.04
N ARG A 22 4.12 19.81 -4.22
CA ARG A 22 4.84 18.99 -3.23
C ARG A 22 3.89 18.37 -2.20
N ARG A 23 2.98 19.16 -1.62
CA ARG A 23 1.98 18.65 -0.67
C ARG A 23 1.04 17.62 -1.28
N ARG A 24 0.55 17.87 -2.50
CA ARG A 24 -0.39 16.96 -3.17
C ARG A 24 0.25 15.63 -3.58
N LEU A 25 1.56 15.64 -3.86
CA LEU A 25 2.31 14.46 -4.30
C LEU A 25 3.19 13.89 -3.19
N HIS A 26 3.01 14.33 -1.94
CA HIS A 26 3.76 13.84 -0.78
C HIS A 26 5.30 14.02 -0.89
N LEU A 27 5.75 14.98 -1.71
CA LEU A 27 7.17 15.25 -1.93
C LEU A 27 7.83 16.08 -0.82
N ASP A 28 7.05 16.52 0.18
CA ASP A 28 7.57 17.15 1.40
C ASP A 28 7.94 16.09 2.47
N GLU A 29 7.67 14.80 2.23
CA GLU A 29 7.99 13.71 3.14
C GLU A 29 9.48 13.30 3.06
N SER A 30 10.00 12.76 4.17
CA SER A 30 11.40 12.39 4.27
C SER A 30 11.76 11.29 3.25
N GLY A 31 12.81 11.55 2.46
CA GLY A 31 13.31 10.62 1.47
C GLY A 31 12.51 10.57 0.17
N ALA A 32 11.50 11.43 -0.01
CA ALA A 32 10.78 11.56 -1.27
C ALA A 32 11.76 11.79 -2.44
N GLN A 33 11.57 11.03 -3.52
CA GLN A 33 12.38 11.11 -4.73
C GLN A 33 11.49 11.46 -5.92
N VAL A 34 12.12 11.93 -6.99
CA VAL A 34 11.46 12.17 -8.27
C VAL A 34 12.32 11.50 -9.34
N GLU A 35 11.73 10.57 -10.08
CA GLU A 35 12.31 10.04 -11.30
C GLU A 35 12.20 11.11 -12.40
N ILE A 36 13.29 11.32 -13.15
CA ILE A 36 13.33 12.23 -14.29
C ILE A 36 13.56 11.41 -15.54
N THR A 37 12.64 11.50 -16.51
CA THR A 37 12.79 10.90 -17.84
C THR A 37 12.74 11.99 -18.89
N GLU A 38 13.78 12.12 -19.71
CA GLU A 38 13.72 12.89 -20.95
C GLU A 38 13.07 12.04 -22.03
N ARG A 39 11.90 12.45 -22.50
CA ARG A 39 11.17 11.79 -23.58
C ARG A 39 11.71 12.24 -24.94
N GLU A 40 11.46 11.44 -25.99
CA GLU A 40 11.91 11.73 -27.35
C GLU A 40 11.37 13.05 -27.93
N ASP A 41 10.23 13.53 -27.41
CA ASP A 41 9.62 14.80 -27.78
C ASP A 41 10.20 16.01 -27.01
N GLY A 42 11.25 15.80 -26.22
CA GLY A 42 11.93 16.81 -25.43
C GLY A 42 11.21 17.19 -24.13
N VAL A 43 10.14 16.47 -23.77
CA VAL A 43 9.46 16.68 -22.49
C VAL A 43 10.24 16.00 -21.36
N LEU A 44 10.56 16.77 -20.32
CA LEU A 44 11.01 16.20 -19.04
C LEU A 44 9.78 15.73 -18.26
N GLU A 45 9.62 14.42 -18.16
CA GLU A 45 8.60 13.79 -17.32
C GLU A 45 9.17 13.57 -15.91
N LEU A 46 8.42 13.99 -14.90
CA LEU A 46 8.78 13.88 -13.49
C LEU A 46 7.76 12.97 -12.80
N ARG A 47 8.22 11.82 -12.28
CA ARG A 47 7.36 10.88 -11.53
C ARG A 47 7.75 10.88 -10.04
N PRO A 48 6.84 11.23 -9.13
CA PRO A 48 7.06 11.05 -7.70
C PRO A 48 7.34 9.58 -7.37
N ALA A 49 8.41 9.34 -6.63
CA ALA A 49 8.76 8.05 -6.07
C ALA A 49 8.86 8.21 -4.56
N LEU A 50 7.88 7.68 -3.83
CA LEU A 50 7.93 7.67 -2.37
C LEU A 50 8.82 6.51 -1.92
N PRO A 51 9.77 6.75 -1.02
CA PRO A 51 10.62 5.69 -0.50
C PRO A 51 9.77 4.76 0.38
N ILE A 52 9.76 3.48 0.05
CA ILE A 52 9.27 2.44 0.96
C ILE A 52 10.48 1.96 1.77
N PRO A 53 10.44 2.01 3.11
CA PRO A 53 11.46 1.41 3.96
C PRO A 53 11.76 -0.03 3.50
N ALA A 54 13.03 -0.37 3.34
CA ALA A 54 13.41 -1.63 2.72
C ALA A 54 12.86 -2.86 3.45
N ASP A 55 12.72 -2.76 4.78
CA ASP A 55 12.12 -3.74 5.68
C ASP A 55 10.60 -3.89 5.53
N GLN A 56 9.92 -2.93 4.90
CA GLN A 56 8.49 -2.95 4.60
C GLN A 56 8.19 -3.23 3.12
N ARG A 57 9.22 -3.42 2.28
CA ARG A 57 9.05 -3.67 0.85
C ARG A 57 8.21 -4.91 0.54
N TRP A 58 8.29 -5.94 1.39
CA TRP A 58 7.53 -7.19 1.24
C TRP A 58 6.00 -6.97 1.28
N PHE A 59 5.53 -5.93 2.00
CA PHE A 59 4.10 -5.59 2.09
C PHE A 59 3.55 -5.15 0.74
N TRP A 60 4.40 -4.53 -0.07
CA TRP A 60 4.07 -4.00 -1.39
C TRP A 60 4.31 -5.00 -2.54
N GLU A 61 4.58 -6.27 -2.23
CA GLU A 61 4.61 -7.31 -3.25
C GLU A 61 3.19 -7.59 -3.74
N ASP A 62 3.00 -7.80 -5.05
CA ASP A 62 1.69 -8.02 -5.68
C ASP A 62 0.85 -9.09 -4.96
N ARG A 63 1.50 -10.17 -4.50
CA ARG A 63 0.84 -11.25 -3.75
C ARG A 63 0.19 -10.79 -2.44
N TRP A 64 0.82 -9.84 -1.74
CA TRP A 64 0.34 -9.35 -0.45
C TRP A 64 -0.78 -8.33 -0.66
N GLN A 65 -0.62 -7.42 -1.62
CA GLN A 65 -1.67 -6.48 -1.99
C GLN A 65 -2.94 -7.16 -2.53
N GLN A 66 -2.78 -8.25 -3.29
CA GLN A 66 -3.92 -9.01 -3.81
C GLN A 66 -4.70 -9.69 -2.67
N ARG A 67 -4.01 -10.28 -1.68
CA ARG A 67 -4.67 -10.87 -0.51
C ARG A 67 -5.34 -9.81 0.36
N GLU A 68 -4.72 -8.64 0.53
CA GLU A 68 -5.33 -7.53 1.28
C GLU A 68 -6.66 -7.10 0.62
N LYS A 69 -6.67 -6.98 -0.71
CA LYS A 69 -7.89 -6.65 -1.46
C LYS A 69 -8.97 -7.71 -1.31
N GLU A 70 -8.60 -9.00 -1.33
CA GLU A 70 -9.56 -10.10 -1.11
C GLU A 70 -10.17 -10.03 0.31
N VAL A 71 -9.35 -9.73 1.32
CA VAL A 71 -9.84 -9.53 2.70
C VAL A 71 -10.76 -8.32 2.79
N ASP A 72 -10.40 -7.19 2.18
CA ASP A 72 -11.26 -6.00 2.11
C ASP A 72 -12.61 -6.30 1.47
N GLU A 73 -12.63 -7.09 0.39
CA GLU A 73 -13.87 -7.55 -0.26
C GLU A 73 -14.68 -8.48 0.65
N HIS A 74 -14.04 -9.31 1.46
CA HIS A 74 -14.71 -10.13 2.47
C HIS A 74 -15.32 -9.28 3.58
N VAL A 75 -14.58 -8.30 4.12
CA VAL A 75 -15.05 -7.35 5.13
C VAL A 75 -16.24 -6.54 4.59
N ALA A 76 -16.10 -5.95 3.40
CA ALA A 76 -17.15 -5.16 2.77
C ALA A 76 -18.43 -5.97 2.48
N ALA A 77 -18.27 -7.26 2.15
CA ALA A 77 -19.39 -8.18 1.95
C ALA A 77 -19.97 -8.73 3.26
N GLY A 78 -19.45 -8.35 4.43
CA GLY A 78 -19.87 -8.88 5.72
C GLY A 78 -19.55 -10.37 5.91
N ARG A 79 -18.62 -10.91 5.11
CA ARG A 79 -18.14 -12.31 5.19
C ARG A 79 -17.03 -12.45 6.23
N VAL A 80 -17.28 -11.87 7.40
CA VAL A 80 -16.38 -11.87 8.55
C VAL A 80 -17.18 -12.25 9.79
N THR A 81 -16.57 -13.00 10.69
CA THR A 81 -17.16 -13.30 11.99
C THR A 81 -16.68 -12.23 12.98
N VAL A 82 -17.64 -11.55 13.61
CA VAL A 82 -17.37 -10.60 14.68
C VAL A 82 -17.75 -11.25 15.99
N HIS A 83 -16.89 -11.12 16.99
CA HIS A 83 -17.14 -11.60 18.35
C HIS A 83 -17.28 -10.39 19.28
N ASP A 84 -18.18 -10.50 20.26
CA ASP A 84 -18.52 -9.39 21.15
C ASP A 84 -17.35 -9.00 22.08
N ASP A 85 -16.52 -9.97 22.45
CA ASP A 85 -15.30 -9.77 23.25
C ASP A 85 -14.21 -10.80 22.92
N GLY A 86 -13.05 -10.63 23.57
CA GLY A 86 -11.88 -11.47 23.36
C GLY A 86 -12.04 -12.90 23.88
N ASP A 87 -12.82 -13.12 24.95
CA ASP A 87 -13.00 -14.46 25.52
C ASP A 87 -13.85 -15.30 24.55
N VAL A 88 -14.92 -14.72 24.00
CA VAL A 88 -15.77 -15.36 22.97
C VAL A 88 -14.98 -15.64 21.69
N PHE A 89 -14.02 -14.79 21.33
CA PHE A 89 -13.13 -15.03 20.19
C PHE A 89 -12.19 -16.21 20.43
N LEU A 90 -11.57 -16.29 21.61
CA LEU A 90 -10.65 -17.37 21.96
C LEU A 90 -11.37 -18.72 22.02
N ASP A 91 -12.55 -18.78 22.64
CA ASP A 91 -13.39 -19.99 22.68
C ASP A 91 -13.73 -20.50 21.26
N HIS A 92 -13.98 -19.58 20.33
CA HIS A 92 -14.25 -19.93 18.93
C HIS A 92 -13.01 -20.48 18.21
N LEU A 93 -11.81 -19.95 18.49
CA LEU A 93 -10.57 -20.49 17.94
C LEU A 93 -10.28 -21.91 18.46
N ASP A 94 -10.50 -22.16 19.74
CA ASP A 94 -10.33 -23.48 20.33
C ASP A 94 -11.29 -24.52 19.71
N GLN A 95 -12.52 -24.10 19.40
CA GLN A 95 -13.47 -24.94 18.68
C GLN A 95 -13.02 -25.25 17.25
N LEU A 96 -12.48 -24.27 16.53
CA LEU A 96 -11.95 -24.48 15.17
C LEU A 96 -10.75 -25.43 15.17
N ASP A 97 -9.85 -25.32 16.15
CA ASP A 97 -8.70 -26.21 16.29
C ASP A 97 -9.14 -27.66 16.56
N ALA A 98 -10.09 -27.85 17.49
CA ALA A 98 -10.66 -29.17 17.78
C ALA A 98 -11.37 -29.78 16.56
N GLN A 99 -12.06 -28.96 15.76
CA GLN A 99 -12.74 -29.39 14.54
C GLN A 99 -11.73 -29.81 13.46
N ALA A 100 -10.67 -29.02 13.25
CA ALA A 100 -9.62 -29.34 12.27
C ALA A 100 -8.90 -30.65 12.62
N GLN A 101 -8.63 -30.89 13.90
CA GLN A 101 -8.01 -32.14 14.39
C GLN A 101 -8.93 -33.35 14.22
N ALA A 102 -10.25 -33.17 14.39
CA ALA A 102 -11.23 -34.23 14.15
C ALA A 102 -11.35 -34.57 12.66
N ASP A 103 -11.30 -33.57 11.78
CA ASP A 103 -11.34 -33.75 10.32
C ASP A 103 -10.07 -34.45 9.79
N ASP A 104 -8.89 -34.14 10.34
CA ASP A 104 -7.62 -34.82 9.99
C ASP A 104 -7.55 -36.27 10.55
N ALA A 105 -8.29 -36.55 11.63
CA ALA A 105 -8.38 -37.89 12.23
C ALA A 105 -9.44 -38.79 11.54
N ALA A 106 -10.30 -38.24 10.69
CA ALA A 106 -11.23 -39.02 9.90
C ALA A 106 -10.49 -39.71 8.73
N PRO A 107 -10.66 -41.03 8.51
CA PRO A 107 -10.00 -41.70 7.41
C PRO A 107 -10.53 -41.12 6.08
N GLN A 108 -9.62 -40.64 5.24
CA GLN A 108 -9.98 -40.22 3.88
C GLN A 108 -10.48 -41.44 3.07
N PRO A 109 -11.52 -41.27 2.23
CA PRO A 109 -12.10 -42.36 1.45
C PRO A 109 -11.12 -42.97 0.43
#